data_AF-A0A8J3N5T1-F1
#
_entry.id   AF-A0A8J3N5T1-F1
#
_cell.length_a   1.000
_cell.length_b   1.000
_cell.length_c   1.000
_cell.angle_alpha   90.00
_cell.angle_beta   90.00
_cell.angle_gamma   90.00
#
_symmetry.space_group_name_H-M   'P 1'
#
loop_
_entity.id
_entity.type
_entity.pdbx_description
1 polymer ?
#
loop_
_entity_poly.entity_id
_entity_poly.type
_entity_poly.pdbx_seq_one_letter_code
_entity_poly.pdbx_strand_id
1 'polypeptide(L)'
;MTRQWLADYDFPEPSRVYYCDQSLYQKYLNAYQLAGSEPTIMIDDLALKMMQAFAALMKYRYPIAKAIRTRLALYAFGHEQSPAWPLKVALFPVWPLPNWAQFGMLIGAEMASWEVCDGTGFISCI
;
A
#
# COMPACT_ATOMS: atom_id res chain seq x y z
N MET A 1 24.29 3.41 2.91
CA MET A 1 23.62 4.48 2.14
C MET A 1 22.12 4.54 2.46
N THR A 2 21.28 3.54 2.17
CA THR A 2 19.83 3.60 2.46
C THR A 2 19.46 3.74 3.94
N ARG A 3 20.04 2.89 4.82
CA ARG A 3 19.72 2.94 6.26
C ARG A 3 20.09 4.28 6.91
N GLN A 4 21.24 4.83 6.52
CA GLN A 4 21.67 6.15 6.99
C GLN A 4 20.71 7.23 6.51
N TRP A 5 20.37 7.22 5.22
CA TRP A 5 19.39 8.16 4.67
C TRP A 5 18.04 8.07 5.40
N LEU A 6 17.55 6.87 5.75
CA LEU A 6 16.33 6.75 6.55
C LEU A 6 16.48 7.32 7.96
N ALA A 7 17.63 7.12 8.59
CA ALA A 7 17.91 7.68 9.92
C ALA A 7 17.99 9.21 9.90
N ASP A 8 18.59 9.79 8.85
CA ASP A 8 18.74 11.24 8.69
C ASP A 8 17.39 11.96 8.50
N TYR A 9 16.33 11.23 8.17
CA TYR A 9 14.96 11.73 7.97
C TYR A 9 13.98 11.18 9.02
N ASP A 10 14.49 10.80 10.20
CA ASP A 10 13.70 10.35 11.35
C ASP A 10 12.73 9.19 11.05
N PHE A 11 13.08 8.34 10.07
CA PHE A 11 12.24 7.19 9.75
C PHE A 11 12.28 6.18 10.90
N PRO A 12 11.13 5.60 11.31
CA PRO A 12 11.11 4.63 12.39
C PRO A 12 11.89 3.37 12.01
N GLU A 13 12.75 2.92 12.92
CA GLU A 13 13.55 1.69 12.78
C GLU A 13 14.35 1.59 11.45
N PRO A 14 15.29 2.52 11.18
CA PRO A 14 16.03 2.58 9.91
C PRO A 14 16.92 1.35 9.66
N SER A 15 17.09 0.49 10.67
CA SER A 15 17.77 -0.81 10.58
C SER A 15 16.91 -1.89 9.91
N ARG A 16 15.57 -1.79 9.93
CA ARG A 16 14.61 -2.76 9.36
C ARG A 16 14.44 -2.60 7.85
N VAL A 17 15.56 -2.53 7.15
CA VAL A 17 15.61 -2.51 5.67
C VAL A 17 16.02 -3.87 5.16
N TYR A 18 15.16 -4.44 4.33
CA TYR A 18 15.34 -5.75 3.69
C TYR A 18 15.53 -5.55 2.18
N TYR A 19 16.66 -6.00 1.67
CA TYR A 19 16.94 -5.96 0.24
C TYR A 19 16.24 -7.11 -0.45
N CYS A 20 15.54 -6.81 -1.54
CA CYS A 20 15.03 -7.84 -2.44
C CYS A 20 16.13 -8.15 -3.44
N ASP A 21 16.67 -9.36 -3.38
CA ASP A 21 17.83 -9.81 -4.15
C ASP A 21 17.49 -10.12 -5.62
N GLN A 22 16.23 -10.45 -5.95
CA GLN A 22 15.77 -10.59 -7.35
C GLN A 22 14.26 -10.74 -7.54
N SER A 23 13.49 -11.06 -6.50
CA SER A 23 12.08 -11.40 -6.66
C SER A 23 11.16 -10.59 -5.75
N LEU A 24 10.10 -10.04 -6.34
CA LEU A 24 9.02 -9.39 -5.59
C LEU A 24 8.26 -10.35 -4.66
N TYR A 25 8.30 -11.67 -4.89
CA TYR A 25 7.64 -12.59 -3.96
C TYR A 25 8.38 -12.63 -2.60
N GLN A 26 9.66 -12.27 -2.55
CA GLN A 26 10.43 -12.21 -1.31
C GLN A 26 9.85 -11.19 -0.32
N LYS A 27 9.23 -10.11 -0.83
CA LYS A 27 8.51 -9.13 0.01
C LYS A 27 7.40 -9.81 0.83
N TYR A 28 6.65 -10.75 0.24
CA TYR A 28 5.62 -11.50 0.95
C TYR A 28 6.19 -12.47 1.98
N LEU A 29 7.34 -13.12 1.69
CA LEU A 29 8.00 -14.00 2.64
C LEU A 29 8.51 -13.24 3.86
N ASN A 30 9.17 -12.10 3.62
CA ASN A 30 9.64 -11.22 4.69
C ASN A 30 8.46 -10.70 5.52
N ALA A 31 7.38 -10.24 4.87
CA ALA A 31 6.18 -9.79 5.56
C ALA A 31 5.55 -10.92 6.40
N TYR A 32 5.45 -12.13 5.86
CA TYR A 32 4.94 -13.29 6.60
C TYR A 32 5.76 -13.59 7.86
N GLN A 33 7.10 -13.57 7.75
CA GLN A 33 8.01 -13.85 8.85
C GLN A 33 7.98 -12.76 9.92
N LEU A 34 7.97 -11.48 9.51
CA LEU A 34 8.06 -10.35 10.42
C LEU A 34 6.74 -10.04 11.12
N ALA A 35 5.62 -10.18 10.42
CA ALA A 35 4.30 -9.88 10.99
C ALA A 35 3.73 -11.03 11.83
N GLY A 36 4.28 -12.25 11.73
CA GLY A 36 3.76 -13.40 12.46
C GLY A 36 2.29 -13.66 12.11
N SER A 37 1.38 -13.46 13.07
CA SER A 37 -0.07 -13.59 12.90
C SER A 37 -0.80 -12.26 12.65
N GLU A 38 -0.12 -11.12 12.70
CA GLU A 38 -0.75 -9.80 12.60
C GLU A 38 -1.23 -9.48 11.18
N PRO A 39 -2.28 -8.63 11.04
CA PRO A 39 -2.62 -8.02 9.77
C PRO A 39 -1.42 -7.30 9.15
N THR A 40 -1.28 -7.45 7.83
CA THR A 40 -0.16 -6.92 7.07
C THR A 40 -0.69 -5.98 6.01
N ILE A 41 -0.27 -4.71 6.08
CA ILE A 41 -0.49 -3.73 5.03
C ILE A 41 0.81 -3.60 4.23
N MET A 42 0.71 -3.75 2.92
CA MET A 42 1.81 -3.46 2.00
C MET A 42 1.47 -2.21 1.21
N ILE A 43 2.44 -1.32 1.04
CA ILE A 43 2.32 -0.11 0.20
C ILE A 43 3.41 -0.23 -0.85
N ASP A 44 3.02 -0.19 -2.13
CA ASP A 44 3.95 -0.38 -3.23
C ASP A 44 3.46 0.34 -4.50
N ASP A 45 4.37 0.96 -5.24
CA ASP A 45 4.12 1.63 -6.51
C ASP A 45 4.11 0.64 -7.70
N LEU A 46 4.52 -0.61 -7.49
CA LEU A 46 4.49 -1.67 -8.48
C LEU A 46 3.34 -2.67 -8.21
N ALA A 47 2.15 -2.16 -7.87
CA ALA A 47 1.02 -2.97 -7.41
C ALA A 47 0.67 -4.15 -8.35
N LEU A 48 0.64 -3.92 -9.66
CA LEU A 48 0.40 -4.99 -10.64
C LEU A 48 1.46 -6.09 -10.58
N LYS A 49 2.74 -5.73 -10.45
CA LYS A 49 3.83 -6.72 -10.33
C LYS A 49 3.78 -7.45 -8.98
N MET A 50 3.36 -6.75 -7.92
CA MET A 50 3.13 -7.37 -6.61
C MET A 50 2.04 -8.45 -6.69
N MET A 51 0.92 -8.15 -7.35
CA MET A 51 -0.15 -9.12 -7.60
C MET A 51 0.34 -10.31 -8.44
N GLN A 52 1.20 -10.09 -9.45
CA GLN A 52 1.85 -11.17 -10.23
C GLN A 52 2.75 -12.04 -9.35
N ALA A 53 3.53 -11.40 -8.48
CA ALA A 53 4.39 -12.09 -7.54
C ALA A 53 3.60 -12.90 -6.51
N PHE A 54 2.43 -12.45 -6.08
CA PHE A 54 1.57 -13.22 -5.20
C PHE A 54 0.98 -14.45 -5.89
N ALA A 55 0.59 -14.34 -7.18
CA ALA A 55 0.18 -15.49 -7.97
C ALA A 55 1.32 -16.52 -8.08
N ALA A 56 2.56 -16.07 -8.24
CA ALA A 56 3.73 -16.94 -8.20
C ALA A 56 3.93 -17.57 -6.81
N LEU A 57 3.73 -16.81 -5.72
CA LEU A 57 3.78 -17.33 -4.35
C LEU A 57 2.75 -18.44 -4.12
N MET A 58 1.51 -18.25 -4.59
CA MET A 58 0.46 -19.27 -4.55
C MET A 58 0.89 -20.56 -5.28
N LYS A 59 1.63 -20.45 -6.38
CA LYS A 59 2.14 -21.59 -7.15
C LYS A 59 3.30 -22.31 -6.45
N TYR A 60 4.28 -21.58 -5.92
CA TYR A 60 5.54 -22.16 -5.44
C TYR A 60 5.62 -22.38 -3.92
N ARG A 61 4.78 -21.67 -3.15
CA ARG A 61 4.76 -21.64 -1.67
C ARG A 61 3.34 -21.53 -1.14
N TYR A 62 2.44 -22.37 -1.64
CA TYR A 62 1.00 -22.34 -1.34
C TYR A 62 0.66 -22.23 0.17
N PRO A 63 1.30 -22.97 1.11
CA PRO A 63 0.95 -22.87 2.52
C PRO A 63 1.16 -21.46 3.09
N ILE A 64 2.27 -20.81 2.71
CA ILE A 64 2.58 -19.44 3.14
C ILE A 64 1.59 -18.47 2.50
N ALA A 65 1.38 -18.60 1.18
CA ALA A 65 0.46 -17.76 0.43
C ALA A 65 -0.95 -17.79 1.03
N LYS A 66 -1.47 -18.99 1.34
CA LYS A 66 -2.77 -19.19 1.98
C LYS A 66 -2.84 -18.50 3.35
N ALA A 67 -1.79 -18.61 4.15
CA ALA A 67 -1.74 -18.04 5.51
C ALA A 67 -1.65 -16.51 5.52
N ILE A 68 -0.93 -15.90 4.58
CA ILE A 68 -0.84 -14.43 4.49
C ILE A 68 -2.07 -13.83 3.80
N ARG A 69 -2.69 -14.54 2.85
CA ARG A 69 -3.81 -14.03 2.03
C ARG A 69 -4.94 -13.39 2.83
N THR A 70 -5.36 -14.05 3.91
CA THR A 70 -6.54 -13.63 4.70
C THR A 70 -6.28 -12.40 5.57
N ARG A 71 -5.02 -11.99 5.68
CA ARG A 71 -4.57 -10.88 6.55
C ARG A 71 -3.74 -9.85 5.79
N LEU A 72 -3.73 -9.93 4.47
CA LEU A 72 -2.94 -9.07 3.60
C LEU A 72 -3.85 -8.02 2.96
N ALA A 73 -3.39 -6.78 2.97
CA ALA A 73 -3.90 -5.66 2.20
C ALA A 73 -2.78 -5.05 1.37
N LEU A 74 -3.09 -4.60 0.15
CA LEU A 74 -2.16 -3.85 -0.69
C LEU A 74 -2.73 -2.47 -1.02
N TYR A 75 -1.95 -1.43 -0.76
CA TYR A 75 -2.19 -0.08 -1.25
C TYR A 75 -1.28 0.19 -2.44
N ALA A 76 -1.90 0.47 -3.58
CA ALA A 76 -1.26 0.72 -4.85
C ALA A 76 -0.86 2.21 -4.94
N PHE A 77 0.36 2.53 -4.52
CA PHE A 77 0.85 3.90 -4.49
C PHE A 77 1.00 4.48 -5.90
N GLY A 78 0.53 5.71 -6.11
CA GLY A 78 0.51 6.37 -7.41
C GLY A 78 -0.59 5.89 -8.36
N HIS A 79 -1.57 5.12 -7.86
CA HIS A 79 -2.74 4.71 -8.63
C HIS A 79 -3.99 5.47 -8.17
N GLU A 80 -4.76 5.97 -9.14
CA GLU A 80 -6.05 6.65 -8.88
C GLU A 80 -7.21 5.66 -8.71
N GLN A 81 -7.08 4.48 -9.29
CA GLN A 81 -8.08 3.42 -9.25
C GLN A 81 -7.43 2.10 -8.86
N SER A 82 -8.19 1.21 -8.22
CA SER A 82 -7.73 -0.15 -7.91
C SER A 82 -7.25 -0.82 -9.21
N PRO A 83 -6.01 -1.34 -9.25
CA PRO A 83 -5.53 -2.05 -10.43
C PRO A 83 -6.42 -3.26 -10.74
N ALA A 84 -6.97 -3.31 -11.95
CA ALA A 84 -7.77 -4.43 -12.39
C ALA A 84 -6.86 -5.65 -12.62
N TRP A 85 -7.20 -6.76 -11.97
CA TRP A 85 -6.52 -8.04 -12.19
C TRP A 85 -7.24 -8.84 -13.27
N PRO A 86 -6.54 -9.52 -14.20
CA PRO A 86 -7.21 -10.32 -15.23
C PRO A 86 -7.96 -11.54 -14.69
N LEU A 87 -7.79 -11.93 -13.42
CA LEU A 87 -8.60 -12.97 -12.79
C LEU A 87 -9.84 -12.37 -12.12
N LYS A 88 -11.00 -12.99 -12.34
CA LYS A 88 -12.32 -12.61 -11.80
C LYS A 88 -12.42 -12.60 -10.27
N VAL A 89 -11.39 -13.03 -9.55
CA VAL A 89 -11.38 -13.09 -8.07
C VAL A 89 -10.14 -12.38 -7.56
N ALA A 90 -10.35 -11.29 -6.82
CA ALA A 90 -9.27 -10.62 -6.11
C ALA A 90 -8.65 -11.59 -5.08
N LEU A 91 -7.34 -11.79 -5.17
CA LEU A 91 -6.63 -12.72 -4.26
C LEU A 91 -6.62 -12.19 -2.82
N PHE A 92 -6.55 -10.86 -2.68
CA PHE A 92 -6.61 -10.10 -1.44
C PHE A 92 -7.05 -8.66 -1.80
N PRO A 93 -7.51 -7.84 -0.83
CA PRO A 93 -7.90 -6.46 -1.09
C PRO A 93 -6.75 -5.60 -1.65
N VAL A 94 -7.05 -4.85 -2.72
CA VAL A 94 -6.13 -3.88 -3.31
C VAL A 94 -6.84 -2.53 -3.45
N TRP A 95 -6.33 -1.52 -2.76
CA TRP A 95 -6.87 -0.17 -2.78
C TRP A 95 -5.92 0.79 -3.49
N PRO A 96 -6.42 1.79 -4.23
CA PRO A 96 -5.58 2.85 -4.75
C PRO A 96 -5.03 3.68 -3.58
N LEU A 97 -3.81 4.17 -3.73
CA LEU A 97 -3.24 5.19 -2.88
C LEU A 97 -2.63 6.27 -3.79
N PRO A 98 -3.19 7.48 -3.84
CA PRO A 98 -2.67 8.54 -4.69
C PRO A 98 -1.20 8.86 -4.37
N ASN A 99 -0.43 9.29 -5.36
CA ASN A 99 0.91 9.82 -5.11
C ASN A 99 0.84 11.18 -4.40
N TRP A 100 1.99 11.69 -3.96
CA TRP A 100 2.07 12.95 -3.22
C TRP A 100 1.51 14.16 -3.96
N ALA A 101 1.69 14.22 -5.29
CA ALA A 101 1.14 15.32 -6.10
C ALA A 101 -0.39 15.26 -6.16
N GLN A 102 -0.95 14.07 -6.34
CA GLN A 102 -2.39 13.83 -6.32
C GLN A 102 -2.98 14.09 -4.92
N PHE A 103 -2.27 13.70 -3.87
CA PHE A 103 -2.69 13.95 -2.50
C PHE A 103 -2.74 15.45 -2.17
N GLY A 104 -1.75 16.22 -2.63
CA GLY A 104 -1.76 17.68 -2.50
C GLY A 104 -2.95 18.34 -3.22
N MET A 105 -3.37 17.81 -4.38
CA MET A 105 -4.58 18.28 -5.07
C MET A 105 -5.86 17.92 -4.29
N LEU A 106 -5.93 16.74 -3.68
CA LEU A 106 -7.08 16.32 -2.87
C LEU A 106 -7.22 17.17 -1.60
N ILE A 107 -6.12 17.40 -0.86
CA ILE A 107 -6.13 18.27 0.31
C ILE A 107 -6.44 19.72 -0.10
N GLY A 108 -5.83 20.21 -1.20
CA GLY A 108 -6.10 21.55 -1.70
C GLY A 108 -7.57 21.75 -2.07
N ALA A 109 -8.20 20.75 -2.69
CA ALA A 109 -9.63 20.78 -3.02
C ALA A 109 -10.53 20.70 -1.76
N GLU A 110 -10.13 19.90 -0.77
CA GLU A 110 -10.86 19.77 0.49
C GLU A 110 -10.76 21.05 1.32
N MET A 111 -9.57 21.66 1.44
CA MET A 111 -9.37 22.95 2.11
C MET A 111 -10.11 24.09 1.40
N ALA A 112 -10.11 24.12 0.07
CA ALA A 112 -10.91 25.09 -0.69
C ALA A 112 -12.43 24.91 -0.48
N SER A 113 -12.89 23.70 -0.19
CA SER A 113 -14.28 23.42 0.18
C SER A 113 -14.64 24.01 1.56
N TRP A 114 -13.69 24.01 2.51
CA TRP A 114 -13.90 24.62 3.83
C TRP A 114 -13.87 26.16 3.83
N GLU A 115 -13.11 26.79 2.93
CA GLU A 115 -13.03 28.25 2.82
C GLU A 115 -14.29 28.91 2.21
N VAL A 116 -15.19 28.12 1.60
CA VAL A 116 -16.46 28.64 1.04
C VAL A 116 -17.58 28.73 2.11
N CYS A 117 -17.35 28.23 3.33
CA CYS A 117 -18.37 28.20 4.39
C CYS A 117 -18.43 29.44 5.30
N ASP A 118 -17.49 30.39 5.20
CA ASP A 118 -17.39 31.52 6.16
C ASP A 118 -17.97 32.85 5.64
N GLY A 119 -19.02 32.80 4.82
CA GLY A 119 -19.55 34.00 4.14
C GLY A 119 -20.91 34.52 4.61
N THR A 120 -21.90 33.65 4.79
CA THR A 120 -23.27 34.06 5.13
C THR A 120 -23.98 32.90 5.81
N GLY A 121 -24.34 33.10 7.08
CA GLY A 121 -24.92 32.07 7.93
C GLY A 121 -26.08 31.28 7.31
N PHE A 122 -26.21 30.06 7.83
CA PHE A 122 -27.06 28.93 7.45
C PHE A 122 -26.50 28.06 6.31
N ILE A 123 -26.13 26.81 6.64
CA ILE A 123 -26.85 25.59 6.21
C ILE A 123 -26.17 24.32 6.80
N SER A 124 -27.02 23.30 7.03
CA SER A 124 -26.74 21.90 7.35
C SER A 124 -25.57 21.27 6.58
N CYS A 125 -24.68 20.58 7.28
CA CYS A 125 -23.83 19.54 6.70
C CYS A 125 -24.69 18.29 6.42
N ILE A 126 -24.46 17.60 5.30
CA ILE A 126 -24.93 16.22 5.06
C ILE A 126 -23.75 15.29 5.33
#